data_AF-W9NJ18-F1
#
_entry.id   AF-W9NJ18-F1
#
_cell.length_a   1.000
_cell.length_b   1.000
_cell.length_c   1.000
_cell.angle_alpha   90.00
_cell.angle_beta   90.00
_cell.angle_gamma   90.00
#
_symmetry.space_group_name_H-M   'P 1'
#
loop_
_entity.id
_entity.type
_entity.pdbx_description
1 polymer ?
#
loop_
_entity_poly.entity_id
_entity_poly.type
_entity_poly.pdbx_seq_one_letter_code
_entity_poly.pdbx_strand_id
1 'polypeptide(L)'
;MSELISLLSSGSFQSYSGSLTTPPCTECVKWLVSNKKVSISTSTYLKARSVIGFNARFPQNTPGQETLLDLYAESAEVYSAVQIQ
;
A
#
# COMPACT_ATOMS: atom_id res chain seq x y z
N MET A 1 5.85 19.96 -19.58
CA MET A 1 5.17 20.19 -18.28
C MET A 1 3.64 20.15 -18.38
N SER A 2 3.05 20.38 -19.56
CA SER A 2 1.59 20.37 -19.80
C SER A 2 0.94 18.98 -19.69
N GLU A 3 1.61 17.92 -20.12
CA GLU A 3 1.05 16.56 -20.13
C GLU A 3 0.76 16.02 -18.72
N LEU A 4 1.67 16.24 -17.76
CA LEU A 4 1.48 15.82 -16.38
C LEU A 4 0.30 16.56 -15.73
N ILE A 5 0.20 17.88 -15.96
CA ILE A 5 -0.92 18.68 -15.45
C ILE A 5 -2.23 18.19 -16.05
N SER A 6 -2.28 17.99 -17.37
CA SER A 6 -3.46 17.47 -18.05
C SER A 6 -3.88 16.10 -17.48
N LEU A 7 -2.92 15.20 -17.27
CA LEU A 7 -3.19 13.88 -16.69
C LEU A 7 -3.77 14.00 -15.27
N LEU A 8 -3.12 14.77 -14.39
CA LEU A 8 -3.55 14.94 -13.00
C LEU A 8 -4.90 15.65 -12.88
N SER A 9 -5.19 16.61 -13.76
CA SER A 9 -6.48 17.31 -13.81
C SER A 9 -7.59 16.49 -14.46
N SER A 10 -7.27 15.43 -15.21
CA SER A 10 -8.25 14.62 -15.94
C SER A 10 -8.95 13.54 -15.11
N GLY A 11 -8.66 13.46 -13.80
CA GLY A 11 -9.23 12.45 -12.91
C GLY A 11 -9.42 12.97 -11.49
N SER A 12 -10.01 12.13 -10.64
CA SER A 12 -10.15 12.37 -9.21
C SER A 12 -9.15 11.53 -8.40
N PHE A 13 -8.99 11.86 -7.12
CA PHE A 13 -8.11 11.16 -6.19
C PHE A 13 -8.92 10.58 -5.04
N GLN A 14 -8.61 9.35 -4.65
CA GLN A 14 -8.95 8.85 -3.32
C GLN A 14 -7.96 9.41 -2.33
N SER A 15 -8.46 9.98 -1.24
CA SER A 15 -7.63 10.56 -0.19
C SER A 15 -7.82 9.85 1.13
N TYR A 16 -6.73 9.51 1.79
CA TYR A 16 -6.75 8.96 3.15
C TYR A 16 -5.48 9.33 3.91
N SER A 17 -5.58 9.35 5.23
CA SER A 17 -4.42 9.44 6.13
C SER A 17 -3.87 8.04 6.36
N GLY A 18 -2.59 7.84 6.07
CA GLY A 18 -1.91 6.56 6.23
C GLY A 18 -0.46 6.75 6.65
N SER A 19 0.41 5.83 6.23
CA SER A 19 1.83 5.81 6.57
C SER A 19 2.73 5.61 5.37
N LEU A 20 4.04 5.68 5.58
CA LEU A 20 5.03 5.25 4.61
C LEU A 20 4.94 3.74 4.36
N THR A 21 5.11 3.33 3.10
CA THR A 21 5.14 1.91 2.70
C THR A 21 6.52 1.26 2.88
N THR A 22 7.49 2.03 3.37
CA THR A 22 8.85 1.60 3.70
C THR A 22 9.20 1.98 5.13
N PRO A 23 10.11 1.24 5.81
CA PRO A 23 10.62 1.63 7.11
C PRO A 23 11.11 3.09 7.13
N PRO A 24 10.86 3.86 8.21
CA PRO A 24 10.31 3.43 9.50
C PRO A 24 8.77 3.41 9.57
N CYS A 25 8.05 3.40 8.43
CA CYS A 25 6.60 3.31 8.37
C CYS A 25 5.88 4.47 9.08
N THR A 26 6.47 5.67 9.09
CA THR A 26 5.91 6.85 9.77
C THR A 26 4.49 7.15 9.31
N GLU A 27 3.59 7.39 10.27
CA GLU A 27 2.19 7.74 10.05
C GLU A 27 1.98 9.21 9.63
N CYS A 28 0.72 9.63 9.58
CA CYS A 28 0.29 10.98 9.22
C CYS A 28 0.64 11.40 7.79
N VAL A 29 0.79 10.44 6.88
CA VAL A 29 1.00 10.69 5.45
C VAL A 29 -0.36 10.83 4.77
N LYS A 30 -0.61 12.00 4.15
CA LYS A 30 -1.80 12.20 3.31
C LYS A 30 -1.58 11.57 1.94
N TRP A 31 -2.20 10.42 1.71
CA TRP A 31 -2.19 9.76 0.41
C TRP A 31 -3.22 10.36 -0.53
N LEU A 32 -2.83 10.56 -1.78
CA LEU A 32 -3.68 10.99 -2.89
C LEU A 32 -3.50 10.01 -4.05
N VAL A 33 -4.36 9.00 -4.11
CA VAL A 33 -4.26 7.95 -5.12
C VAL A 33 -5.18 8.27 -6.28
N SER A 34 -4.63 8.50 -7.48
CA SER A 34 -5.45 8.80 -8.66
C SER A 34 -6.31 7.60 -9.04
N ASN A 35 -7.59 7.87 -9.34
CA ASN A 35 -8.51 6.87 -9.90
C ASN A 35 -8.22 6.55 -11.37
N LYS A 36 -7.43 7.39 -12.05
CA LYS A 36 -7.08 7.21 -13.46
C LYS A 36 -5.76 6.46 -13.58
N LYS A 37 -5.81 5.28 -14.18
CA LYS A 37 -4.62 4.45 -14.46
C LYS A 37 -3.89 4.97 -15.68
N VAL A 38 -2.56 5.01 -15.61
CA VAL A 38 -1.68 5.28 -16.76
C VAL A 38 -1.12 3.96 -17.26
N SER A 39 -1.20 3.74 -18.57
CA SER A 39 -0.64 2.56 -19.21
C SER A 39 0.86 2.74 -19.47
N ILE A 40 1.63 1.69 -19.25
CA ILE A 40 3.04 1.60 -19.64
C ILE A 40 3.20 0.43 -20.61
N SER A 41 4.19 0.50 -21.50
CA SER A 41 4.50 -0.63 -22.37
C SER A 41 5.09 -1.80 -21.57
N THR A 42 4.83 -3.02 -22.01
CA THR A 42 5.36 -4.24 -21.40
C THR A 42 6.90 -4.24 -21.36
N SER A 43 7.56 -3.74 -22.41
CA SER A 43 9.01 -3.65 -22.47
C SER A 43 9.58 -2.71 -21.39
N THR A 44 8.93 -1.57 -21.15
CA THR A 44 9.32 -0.64 -20.08
C THR A 44 9.09 -1.25 -18.71
N TYR A 45 7.95 -1.91 -18.49
CA TYR A 45 7.67 -2.63 -17.24
C TYR A 45 8.75 -3.68 -16.92
N LEU A 46 9.10 -4.53 -17.89
CA LEU A 46 10.09 -5.58 -17.70
C LEU A 46 11.50 -5.03 -17.38
N LYS A 47 11.92 -3.96 -18.08
CA LYS A 47 13.20 -3.28 -17.80
C LYS A 47 13.24 -2.65 -16.42
N ALA A 48 12.14 -2.04 -15.97
CA ALA A 48 12.07 -1.48 -14.62
C ALA A 48 12.11 -2.60 -13.57
N ARG A 49 11.32 -3.66 -13.76
CA ARG A 49 11.27 -4.81 -12.86
C ARG A 49 12.60 -5.55 -12.75
N SER A 50 13.40 -5.64 -13.82
CA SER A 50 14.71 -6.31 -13.77
C SER A 50 15.72 -5.59 -12.88
N VAL A 51 15.54 -4.29 -12.64
CA VAL A 51 16.40 -3.48 -11.77
C VAL A 51 15.83 -3.40 -10.36
N ILE A 52 14.53 -3.15 -10.23
CA ILE A 52 13.86 -2.90 -8.93
C ILE A 52 13.57 -4.20 -8.17
N GLY A 53 13.28 -5.30 -8.89
CA GLY A 53 12.76 -6.53 -8.29
C GLY A 53 11.31 -6.38 -7.83
N PHE A 54 10.92 -7.09 -6.76
CA PHE A 54 9.62 -6.97 -6.11
C PHE A 54 9.77 -6.22 -4.78
N ASN A 55 9.15 -5.05 -4.68
CA ASN A 55 9.29 -4.14 -3.53
C ASN A 55 7.95 -3.58 -3.01
N ALA A 56 6.83 -4.23 -3.36
CA ALA A 56 5.51 -3.82 -2.88
C ALA A 56 5.25 -4.43 -1.50
N ARG A 57 4.99 -3.57 -0.49
CA ARG A 57 4.52 -4.00 0.84
C ARG A 57 3.14 -4.66 0.71
N PHE A 58 2.87 -5.69 1.51
CA PHE A 58 1.55 -6.32 1.56
C PHE A 58 0.46 -5.33 2.04
N PRO A 59 -0.79 -5.45 1.56
CA PRO A 59 -1.89 -4.60 2.01
C PRO A 59 -2.06 -4.66 3.53
N GLN A 60 -2.26 -3.51 4.16
CA GLN A 60 -2.56 -3.42 5.59
C GLN A 60 -4.08 -3.46 5.82
N ASN A 61 -4.49 -3.48 7.09
CA ASN A 61 -5.90 -3.44 7.45
C ASN A 61 -6.56 -2.12 6.99
N THR A 62 -7.88 -2.06 7.12
CA THR A 62 -8.66 -0.83 6.91
C THR A 62 -8.10 0.30 7.78
N PRO A 63 -7.89 1.51 7.24
CA PRO A 63 -7.35 2.63 8.02
C PRO A 63 -8.13 2.86 9.33
N GLY A 64 -7.39 3.00 10.43
CA GLY A 64 -7.95 3.16 11.79
C GLY A 64 -8.30 1.86 12.51
N GLN A 65 -8.14 0.70 11.86
CA GLN A 65 -8.19 -0.60 12.52
C GLN A 65 -6.79 -1.05 12.96
N GLU A 66 -6.74 -2.03 13.86
CA GLU A 66 -5.50 -2.65 14.33
C GLU A 66 -4.70 -3.27 13.17
N THR A 67 -3.38 -3.28 13.31
CA THR A 67 -2.50 -3.88 12.31
C THR A 67 -2.79 -5.36 12.20
N LEU A 68 -2.83 -5.89 10.98
CA LEU A 68 -3.09 -7.32 10.75
C LEU A 68 -2.10 -8.22 11.51
N LEU A 69 -0.83 -7.81 11.61
CA LEU A 69 0.19 -8.56 12.34
C LEU A 69 -0.12 -8.67 13.83
N ASP A 70 -0.62 -7.60 14.44
CA ASP A 70 -0.99 -7.59 15.86
C ASP A 70 -2.23 -8.47 16.08
N LEU A 71 -3.25 -8.33 15.22
CA LEU A 71 -4.44 -9.18 15.24
C LEU A 71 -4.10 -10.67 15.11
N TYR A 72 -3.17 -11.01 14.21
CA TYR A 72 -2.73 -12.40 14.05
C TYR A 72 -1.94 -12.90 15.26
N ALA A 73 -1.07 -12.08 15.84
CA ALA A 73 -0.33 -12.44 17.05
C ALA A 73 -1.29 -12.77 18.20
N GLU A 74 -2.28 -11.92 18.44
CA GLU A 74 -3.31 -12.17 19.46
C GLU A 74 -4.11 -13.45 19.17
N SER A 75 -4.53 -13.66 17.91
CA SER A 75 -5.29 -14.86 17.55
C SER A 75 -4.49 -16.16 17.73
N ALA A 76 -3.17 -16.11 17.51
CA ALA A 76 -2.28 -17.26 17.69
C ALA A 76 -2.11 -17.59 19.18
N GLU A 77 -1.96 -16.58 20.01
CA GLU A 77 -1.88 -16.75 21.48
C GLU A 77 -3.18 -17.33 22.03
N VAL A 78 -4.33 -16.80 21.63
CA VAL A 78 -5.64 -17.34 22.03
C VAL A 78 -5.82 -18.79 21.56
N TYR A 79 -5.44 -19.11 20.32
CA TYR A 79 -5.51 -20.49 19.82
C TYR A 79 -4.63 -21.44 20.63
N SER A 80 -3.42 -21.01 21.01
CA SER A 80 -2.52 -21.81 21.85
C SER A 80 -3.05 -22.01 23.27
N ALA A 81 -3.74 -21.01 23.84
CA ALA A 81 -4.36 -21.11 25.16
C ALA A 81 -5.59 -22.03 25.18
N VAL A 82 -6.35 -22.09 24.08
CA VAL A 82 -7.56 -22.93 23.94
C VAL A 82 -7.22 -24.41 23.71
N GLN A 83 -6.06 -24.74 23.14
CA GLN A 83 -5.63 -26.14 22.92
C GLN A 83 -4.98 -26.81 24.15
N ILE A 84 -4.78 -26.06 25.25
CA ILE A 84 -4.22 -26.59 26.51
C ILE A 84 -5.34 -26.84 27.56
N GLN A 85 -6.61 -26.66 27.18
CA GLN A 85 -7.79 -27.09 27.96
C GLN A 85 -8.42 -28.33 27.33
#